data_AF-A0A2D6BN07-F1
#
_entry.id   AF-A0A2D6BN07-F1
#
_cell.length_a   1.000
_cell.length_b   1.000
_cell.length_c   1.000
_cell.angle_alpha   90.00
_cell.angle_beta   90.00
_cell.angle_gamma   90.00
#
_symmetry.space_group_name_H-M   'P 1'
#
loop_
_entity.id
_entity.type
_entity.pdbx_description
1 polymer ?
#
loop_
_entity_poly.entity_id
_entity_poly.type
_entity_poly.pdbx_seq_one_letter_code
_entity_poly.pdbx_strand_id
1 'polypeptide(L)'
;MTNLPERPLDRTERRIVGVLIEKELTTPNQYPLSLNGLITGCNQKNNRDPVVSFEQFEVEGALRALFVRKWVASVSDGGRVTKWRHRVSELMQLDRPTIAVLAELLLRGAQQPGELRTRASRMAPALATADDAKQVLDAMMSGPEPLVVCRGRDKGARADRYDHTLWTETEIALGDGVAAPRMAVAAPEPVAAPTPSVSAPPAPTPTSPKLASQHPSHGPVRPAASGDLAQQVQRLEHRVHELERRLGMHLPESD
;
A
#
# COMPACT_ATOMS: atom_id res chain seq x y z
N MET A 1 -14.75 26.41 5.65
CA MET A 1 -14.52 25.23 4.79
C MET A 1 -13.04 24.90 4.89
N THR A 2 -12.68 23.84 5.62
CA THR A 2 -11.28 23.39 5.67
C THR A 2 -10.96 22.80 4.31
N ASN A 3 -10.16 23.49 3.50
CA ASN A 3 -9.65 22.93 2.24
C ASN A 3 -8.85 21.68 2.60
N LEU A 4 -9.45 20.50 2.41
CA LEU A 4 -8.73 19.25 2.51
C LEU A 4 -7.61 19.28 1.45
N PRO A 5 -6.42 18.75 1.76
CA PRO A 5 -5.37 18.70 0.79
C PRO A 5 -5.80 17.82 -0.39
N GLU A 6 -5.37 18.20 -1.58
CA GLU A 6 -5.72 17.53 -2.84
C GLU A 6 -5.42 16.03 -2.75
N ARG A 7 -6.36 15.22 -3.25
CA ARG A 7 -6.29 13.76 -3.43
C ARG A 7 -6.37 13.49 -4.94
N PRO A 8 -5.87 12.36 -5.46
CA PRO A 8 -5.32 11.17 -4.79
C PRO A 8 -3.84 11.27 -4.43
N LEU A 9 -3.29 10.28 -3.70
CA LEU A 9 -1.86 10.19 -3.39
C LEU A 9 -1.19 9.07 -4.20
N ASP A 10 -0.06 9.34 -4.82
CA ASP A 10 0.75 8.31 -5.47
C ASP A 10 1.26 7.26 -4.46
N ARG A 11 1.63 6.07 -4.93
CA ARG A 11 2.17 4.98 -4.13
C ARG A 11 3.32 5.40 -3.21
N THR A 12 4.27 6.19 -3.72
CA THR A 12 5.44 6.63 -2.92
C THR A 12 5.00 7.65 -1.88
N GLU A 13 4.10 8.57 -2.25
CA GLU A 13 3.52 9.56 -1.34
C GLU A 13 2.77 8.90 -0.18
N ARG A 14 1.91 7.91 -0.48
CA ARG A 14 1.17 7.12 0.52
C ARG A 14 2.09 6.40 1.48
N ARG A 15 3.17 5.80 0.96
CA ARG A 15 4.19 5.16 1.80
C ARG A 15 4.84 6.16 2.76
N ILE A 16 5.26 7.33 2.27
CA ILE A 16 5.88 8.38 3.10
C ILE A 16 4.93 8.83 4.20
N VAL A 17 3.66 9.12 3.85
CA VAL A 17 2.64 9.55 4.82
C VAL A 17 2.41 8.48 5.89
N GLY A 18 2.24 7.22 5.49
CA GLY A 18 2.08 6.10 6.42
C GLY A 18 3.29 5.93 7.36
N VAL A 19 4.51 6.06 6.84
CA VAL A 19 5.75 5.99 7.64
C VAL A 19 5.83 7.12 8.66
N LEU A 20 5.52 8.35 8.26
CA LEU A 20 5.55 9.49 9.17
C LEU A 20 4.57 9.30 10.33
N ILE A 21 3.33 8.88 10.05
CA ILE A 21 2.32 8.61 11.09
C ILE A 21 2.77 7.47 12.00
N GLU A 22 3.22 6.35 11.42
CA GLU A 22 3.72 5.21 12.19
C GLU A 22 4.83 5.64 13.16
N LYS A 23 5.80 6.42 12.68
CA LYS A 23 6.95 6.86 13.50
C LYS A 23 6.58 7.92 14.52
N GLU A 24 5.64 8.82 14.23
CA GLU A 24 5.09 9.74 15.24
C GLU A 24 4.49 8.95 16.42
N LEU A 25 3.65 7.95 16.12
CA LEU A 25 2.89 7.23 17.15
C LEU A 25 3.68 6.15 17.89
N THR A 26 4.69 5.55 17.26
CA THR A 26 5.45 4.41 17.84
C THR A 26 6.86 4.77 18.29
N THR A 27 7.46 5.81 17.70
CA THR A 27 8.85 6.21 17.97
C THR A 27 8.98 7.74 18.09
N PRO A 28 8.27 8.38 19.04
CA PRO A 28 8.23 9.85 19.13
C PRO A 28 9.62 10.46 19.34
N ASN A 29 10.55 9.74 19.98
CA ASN A 29 11.93 10.19 20.18
C ASN A 29 12.74 10.33 18.87
N GLN A 30 12.32 9.65 17.80
CA GLN A 30 12.97 9.72 16.48
C GLN A 30 12.23 10.66 15.52
N TYR A 31 11.04 11.13 15.89
CA TYR A 31 10.21 12.01 15.09
C TYR A 31 10.44 13.48 15.47
N PRO A 32 10.49 14.42 14.51
CA PRO A 32 10.31 14.28 13.06
C PRO A 32 11.49 13.61 12.35
N LEU A 33 11.23 13.01 11.18
CA LEU A 33 12.22 12.17 10.47
C LEU A 33 13.09 12.99 9.51
N SER A 34 14.38 12.67 9.41
CA SER A 34 15.22 13.11 8.28
C SER A 34 14.86 12.35 7.00
N LEU A 35 15.38 12.81 5.85
CA LEU A 35 15.22 12.09 4.57
C LEU A 35 15.72 10.64 4.66
N ASN A 36 16.88 10.39 5.27
CA ASN A 36 17.41 9.04 5.45
C ASN A 36 16.48 8.17 6.34
N GLY A 37 15.87 8.79 7.36
CA GLY A 37 14.87 8.14 8.20
C GLY A 37 13.62 7.74 7.40
N LEU A 38 13.17 8.61 6.49
CA LEU A 38 12.08 8.33 5.56
C LEU A 38 12.41 7.19 4.60
N ILE A 39 13.56 7.22 3.93
CA ILE A 39 13.99 6.14 3.00
C ILE A 39 14.03 4.80 3.75
N THR A 40 14.68 4.78 4.91
CA THR A 40 14.76 3.57 5.75
C THR A 40 13.38 3.08 6.15
N GLY A 41 12.49 3.98 6.56
CA GLY A 41 11.12 3.67 6.97
C GLY A 41 10.24 3.16 5.82
N CYS A 42 10.42 3.71 4.61
CA CYS A 42 9.66 3.31 3.42
C CYS A 42 10.04 1.91 2.97
N ASN A 43 11.34 1.56 3.07
CA ASN A 43 11.93 0.31 2.58
C ASN A 43 12.03 -0.78 3.66
N GLN A 44 11.32 -0.64 4.81
CA GLN A 44 11.31 -1.68 5.83
C GLN A 44 10.71 -2.98 5.29
N LYS A 45 11.31 -4.12 5.64
CA LYS A 45 10.81 -5.45 5.25
C LYS A 45 9.61 -5.91 6.07
N ASN A 46 9.49 -5.39 7.29
CA ASN A 46 8.36 -5.66 8.16
C ASN A 46 7.34 -4.53 8.02
N ASN A 47 6.10 -4.87 8.31
CA ASN A 47 5.00 -3.90 8.34
C ASN A 47 4.77 -3.11 7.06
N ARG A 48 5.17 -3.66 5.91
CA ARG A 48 4.95 -3.10 4.58
C ARG A 48 4.37 -4.16 3.68
N ASP A 49 3.35 -3.80 2.93
CA ASP A 49 2.83 -4.61 1.84
C ASP A 49 2.39 -3.67 0.71
N PRO A 50 3.02 -3.71 -0.48
CA PRO A 50 4.18 -4.53 -0.83
C PRO A 50 5.47 -4.06 -0.16
N VAL A 51 6.45 -4.97 -0.03
CA VAL A 51 7.83 -4.58 0.26
C VAL A 51 8.41 -3.88 -0.97
N VAL A 52 9.09 -2.74 -0.76
CA VAL A 52 9.61 -1.88 -1.82
C VAL A 52 11.08 -1.58 -1.58
N SER A 53 11.74 -1.04 -2.60
CA SER A 53 13.10 -0.52 -2.54
C SER A 53 13.14 0.82 -3.26
N PHE A 54 12.52 1.84 -2.66
CA PHE A 54 12.56 3.19 -3.22
C PHE A 54 13.97 3.77 -3.12
N GLU A 55 14.42 4.36 -4.22
CA GLU A 55 15.66 5.12 -4.29
C GLU A 55 15.47 6.52 -3.69
N GLN A 56 16.59 7.16 -3.32
CA GLN A 56 16.56 8.48 -2.69
C GLN A 56 15.80 9.52 -3.52
N PHE A 57 16.01 9.55 -4.84
CA PHE A 57 15.37 10.54 -5.72
C PHE A 57 13.85 10.37 -5.79
N GLU A 58 13.34 9.13 -5.68
CA GLU A 58 11.91 8.85 -5.67
C GLU A 58 11.26 9.40 -4.39
N VAL A 59 11.91 9.15 -3.25
CA VAL A 59 11.43 9.63 -1.93
C VAL A 59 11.51 11.16 -1.86
N GLU A 60 12.59 11.78 -2.35
CA GLU A 60 12.73 13.24 -2.39
C GLU A 60 11.67 13.89 -3.29
N GLY A 61 11.43 13.34 -4.48
CA GLY A 61 10.42 13.83 -5.41
C GLY A 61 9.01 13.79 -4.80
N ALA A 62 8.62 12.64 -4.25
CA ALA A 62 7.33 12.47 -3.59
C ALA A 62 7.20 13.36 -2.33
N LEU A 63 8.26 13.49 -1.54
CA LEU A 63 8.26 14.35 -0.35
C LEU A 63 8.08 15.83 -0.71
N ARG A 64 8.70 16.28 -1.81
CA ARG A 64 8.51 17.63 -2.33
C ARG A 64 7.08 17.86 -2.80
N ALA A 65 6.48 16.91 -3.52
CA ALA A 65 5.08 16.99 -3.95
C ALA A 65 4.13 17.09 -2.74
N LEU A 66 4.33 16.23 -1.73
CA LEU A 66 3.58 16.27 -0.47
C LEU A 66 3.75 17.60 0.27
N PHE A 67 4.94 18.21 0.25
CA PHE A 67 5.19 19.50 0.90
C PHE A 67 4.46 20.65 0.22
N VAL A 68 4.48 20.70 -1.12
CA VAL A 68 3.73 21.69 -1.90
C VAL A 68 2.22 21.57 -1.61
N ARG A 69 1.71 20.34 -1.59
CA ARG A 69 0.32 19.99 -1.29
C ARG A 69 -0.04 20.01 0.21
N LYS A 70 0.91 20.43 1.06
CA LYS A 70 0.74 20.63 2.51
C LYS A 70 0.46 19.39 3.35
N TRP A 71 0.59 18.18 2.80
CA TRP A 71 0.47 16.93 3.55
C TRP A 71 1.59 16.73 4.58
N VAL A 72 2.76 17.32 4.33
CA VAL A 72 3.92 17.32 5.22
C VAL A 72 4.41 18.74 5.47
N ALA A 73 5.18 18.92 6.55
CA ALA A 73 5.93 20.14 6.83
C ALA A 73 7.38 19.82 7.19
N SER A 74 8.28 20.71 6.78
CA SER A 74 9.66 20.72 7.26
C SER A 74 9.73 21.31 8.65
N VAL A 75 10.53 20.70 9.52
CA VAL A 75 10.89 21.20 10.84
C VAL A 75 12.38 21.50 10.82
N SER A 76 12.75 22.71 11.23
CA SER A 76 14.13 23.10 11.50
C SER A 76 14.26 23.41 12.98
N ASP A 77 15.06 22.62 13.69
CA ASP A 77 15.30 22.73 15.13
C ASP A 77 16.64 23.45 15.42
N GLY A 78 17.12 24.28 14.47
CA GLY A 78 18.46 24.89 14.53
C GLY A 78 19.60 23.94 14.13
N GLY A 79 19.31 22.66 13.87
CA GLY A 79 20.24 21.72 13.27
C GLY A 79 20.41 21.92 11.76
N ARG A 80 21.52 21.40 11.20
CA ARG A 80 21.82 21.44 9.75
C ARG A 80 20.93 20.51 8.91
N VAL A 81 20.27 19.54 9.54
CA VAL A 81 19.50 18.50 8.84
C VAL A 81 18.01 18.84 8.89
N THR A 82 17.41 19.04 7.71
CA THR A 82 15.96 19.20 7.59
C THR A 82 15.24 17.91 8.02
N LYS A 83 14.26 18.07 8.90
CA LYS A 83 13.37 16.98 9.33
C LYS A 83 11.96 17.23 8.82
N TRP A 84 11.15 16.18 8.79
CA TRP A 84 9.82 16.18 8.19
C TRP A 84 8.78 15.59 9.15
N ARG A 85 7.63 16.25 9.24
CA ARG A 85 6.45 15.83 9.99
C ARG A 85 5.24 15.74 9.08
N HIS A 86 4.31 14.85 9.36
CA HIS A 86 3.02 14.87 8.65
C HIS A 86 2.11 15.95 9.21
N ARG A 87 1.09 16.33 8.44
CA ARG A 87 0.01 17.24 8.85
C ARG A 87 -1.36 16.60 8.81
N VAL A 88 -1.43 15.28 8.59
CA VAL A 88 -2.70 14.54 8.39
C VAL A 88 -3.67 14.71 9.56
N SER A 89 -3.19 14.56 10.80
CA SER A 89 -4.00 14.77 12.01
C SER A 89 -4.62 16.16 12.07
N GLU A 90 -3.82 17.20 11.82
CA GLU A 90 -4.26 18.60 11.81
C GLU A 90 -5.25 18.90 10.67
N LEU A 91 -4.94 18.43 9.46
CA LEU A 91 -5.71 18.74 8.25
C LEU A 91 -7.07 18.06 8.22
N MET A 92 -7.15 16.84 8.76
CA MET A 92 -8.34 16.01 8.71
C MET A 92 -9.03 15.86 10.06
N GLN A 93 -8.48 16.47 11.12
CA GLN A 93 -9.01 16.43 12.49
C GLN A 93 -9.21 14.99 13.00
N LEU A 94 -8.27 14.11 12.66
CA LEU A 94 -8.35 12.69 13.01
C LEU A 94 -7.84 12.46 14.41
N ASP A 95 -8.59 11.69 15.18
CA ASP A 95 -8.14 11.19 16.47
C ASP A 95 -7.10 10.06 16.29
N ARG A 96 -6.48 9.66 17.41
CA ARG A 96 -5.39 8.70 17.40
C ARG A 96 -5.79 7.31 16.85
N PRO A 97 -6.93 6.71 17.22
CA PRO A 97 -7.39 5.46 16.60
C PRO A 97 -7.59 5.59 15.08
N THR A 98 -8.22 6.67 14.63
CA THR A 98 -8.52 6.88 13.20
C THR A 98 -7.25 7.03 12.37
N ILE A 99 -6.30 7.87 12.81
CA ILE A 99 -5.06 8.06 12.06
C ILE A 99 -4.16 6.81 12.09
N ALA A 100 -4.22 6.01 13.16
CA ALA A 100 -3.51 4.72 13.24
C ALA A 100 -4.07 3.70 12.25
N VAL A 101 -5.40 3.59 12.13
CA VAL A 101 -6.05 2.73 11.13
C VAL A 101 -5.67 3.19 9.72
N LEU A 102 -5.74 4.50 9.45
CA LEU A 102 -5.35 5.05 8.16
C LEU A 102 -3.90 4.72 7.81
N ALA A 103 -2.96 4.89 8.74
CA ALA A 103 -1.55 4.55 8.53
C ALA A 103 -1.36 3.06 8.20
N GLU A 104 -2.02 2.17 8.92
CA GLU A 104 -1.92 0.72 8.66
C GLU A 104 -2.45 0.36 7.26
N LEU A 105 -3.55 0.99 6.82
CA LEU A 105 -4.09 0.82 5.47
C LEU A 105 -3.15 1.41 4.40
N LEU A 106 -2.52 2.56 4.64
CA LEU A 106 -1.53 3.13 3.71
C LEU A 106 -0.28 2.27 3.57
N LEU A 107 0.11 1.55 4.62
CA LEU A 107 1.33 0.76 4.66
C LEU A 107 1.15 -0.65 4.11
N ARG A 108 -0.07 -1.22 4.18
CA ARG A 108 -0.34 -2.61 3.77
C ARG A 108 -1.61 -2.84 2.95
N GLY A 109 -2.28 -1.77 2.53
CA GLY A 109 -3.53 -1.86 1.77
C GLY A 109 -4.68 -2.48 2.58
N ALA A 110 -5.61 -3.09 1.83
CA ALA A 110 -6.90 -3.53 2.34
C ALA A 110 -6.79 -4.61 3.43
N GLN A 111 -7.46 -4.45 4.57
CA GLN A 111 -7.34 -5.35 5.73
C GLN A 111 -8.68 -5.57 6.44
N GLN A 112 -8.81 -6.70 7.16
CA GLN A 112 -9.98 -6.97 8.00
C GLN A 112 -9.87 -6.27 9.36
N PRO A 113 -11.00 -6.00 10.05
CA PRO A 113 -10.98 -5.36 11.38
C PRO A 113 -10.10 -6.09 12.41
N GLY A 114 -10.09 -7.43 12.41
CA GLY A 114 -9.25 -8.22 13.32
C GLY A 114 -7.74 -8.10 13.03
N GLU A 115 -7.36 -7.92 11.76
CA GLU A 115 -5.98 -7.64 11.36
C GLU A 115 -5.58 -6.24 11.81
N LEU A 116 -6.43 -5.24 11.53
CA LEU A 116 -6.21 -3.84 11.89
C LEU A 116 -6.05 -3.66 13.40
N ARG A 117 -6.94 -4.26 14.21
CA ARG A 117 -6.79 -4.31 15.68
C ARG A 117 -5.39 -4.76 16.08
N THR A 118 -4.93 -5.87 15.50
CA THR A 118 -3.64 -6.47 15.88
C THR A 118 -2.46 -5.62 15.43
N ARG A 119 -2.46 -5.17 14.17
CA ARG A 119 -1.31 -4.49 13.55
C ARG A 119 -1.20 -3.02 13.97
N ALA A 120 -2.32 -2.33 14.16
CA ALA A 120 -2.35 -0.95 14.63
C ALA A 120 -2.29 -0.79 16.17
N SER A 121 -2.34 -1.88 16.94
CA SER A 121 -2.33 -1.86 18.41
C SER A 121 -1.20 -1.04 19.03
N ARG A 122 0.01 -1.08 18.45
CA ARG A 122 1.16 -0.29 18.94
C ARG A 122 0.99 1.21 18.70
N MET A 123 0.31 1.60 17.61
CA MET A 123 0.02 2.99 17.29
C MET A 123 -1.13 3.54 18.16
N ALA A 124 -2.18 2.74 18.35
CA ALA A 124 -3.37 3.11 19.12
C ALA A 124 -3.82 1.97 20.05
N PRO A 125 -3.37 1.96 21.32
CA PRO A 125 -3.77 0.93 22.30
C PRO A 125 -5.27 0.85 22.57
N ALA A 126 -6.02 1.92 22.27
CA ALA A 126 -7.48 1.97 22.39
C ALA A 126 -8.21 1.02 21.41
N LEU A 127 -7.54 0.55 20.35
CA LEU A 127 -8.06 -0.49 19.46
C LEU A 127 -7.93 -1.87 20.10
N ALA A 128 -8.65 -2.10 21.21
CA ALA A 128 -8.53 -3.30 22.02
C ALA A 128 -9.21 -4.51 21.38
N THR A 129 -10.28 -4.29 20.61
CA THR A 129 -11.10 -5.33 20.01
C THR A 129 -11.27 -5.14 18.50
N ALA A 130 -11.72 -6.19 17.80
CA ALA A 130 -12.07 -6.07 16.39
C ALA A 130 -13.28 -5.14 16.18
N ASP A 131 -14.18 -5.06 17.16
CA ASP A 131 -15.34 -4.17 17.12
C ASP A 131 -14.93 -2.71 17.26
N ASP A 132 -13.91 -2.39 18.08
CA ASP A 132 -13.35 -1.03 18.15
C ASP A 132 -12.79 -0.60 16.78
N ALA A 133 -12.04 -1.48 16.12
CA ALA A 133 -11.55 -1.23 14.78
C ALA A 133 -12.69 -1.04 13.77
N LYS A 134 -13.75 -1.85 13.87
CA LYS A 134 -14.93 -1.74 13.01
C LYS A 134 -15.68 -0.42 13.20
N GLN A 135 -15.85 0.04 14.45
CA GLN A 135 -16.48 1.33 14.74
C GLN A 135 -15.69 2.50 14.15
N VAL A 136 -14.36 2.46 14.26
CA VAL A 136 -13.49 3.46 13.62
C VAL A 136 -13.66 3.45 12.11
N LEU A 137 -13.67 2.27 11.47
CA LEU A 137 -13.87 2.14 10.02
C LEU A 137 -15.24 2.68 9.59
N ASP A 138 -16.31 2.40 10.34
CA ASP A 138 -17.66 2.87 10.04
C ASP A 138 -17.75 4.40 10.13
N ALA A 139 -17.09 5.01 11.11
CA ALA A 139 -16.98 6.46 11.22
C ALA A 139 -16.20 7.05 10.03
N MET A 140 -15.08 6.43 9.64
CA MET A 140 -14.26 6.85 8.49
C MET A 140 -14.99 6.75 7.15
N MET A 141 -15.95 5.82 7.03
CA MET A 141 -16.80 5.64 5.84
C MET A 141 -17.98 6.62 5.80
N SER A 142 -18.51 7.01 6.96
CA SER A 142 -19.74 7.82 7.07
C SER A 142 -19.50 9.33 7.00
N GLY A 143 -18.24 9.78 7.02
CA GLY A 143 -17.89 11.19 6.91
C GLY A 143 -18.22 11.80 5.54
N PRO A 144 -18.29 13.14 5.43
CA PRO A 144 -18.57 13.82 4.15
C PRO A 144 -17.52 13.54 3.08
N GLU A 145 -16.30 13.22 3.50
CA GLU A 145 -15.17 12.87 2.66
C GLU A 145 -14.61 11.51 3.13
N PRO A 146 -15.23 10.39 2.73
CA PRO A 146 -14.87 9.06 3.21
C PRO A 146 -13.37 8.78 3.00
N LEU A 147 -12.69 8.37 4.06
CA LEU A 147 -11.26 8.01 4.03
C LEU A 147 -11.03 6.53 3.77
N VAL A 148 -12.07 5.73 3.94
CA VAL A 148 -12.06 4.28 3.84
C VAL A 148 -13.27 3.82 3.02
N VAL A 149 -13.13 2.67 2.38
CA VAL A 149 -14.19 1.96 1.67
C VAL A 149 -14.18 0.47 2.04
N CYS A 150 -15.37 -0.13 2.17
CA CYS A 150 -15.51 -1.58 2.30
C CYS A 150 -15.31 -2.25 0.93
N ARG A 151 -14.33 -3.14 0.82
CA ARG A 151 -14.01 -3.91 -0.39
C ARG A 151 -14.83 -5.20 -0.49
N GLY A 152 -15.61 -5.52 0.54
CA GLY A 152 -16.30 -6.79 0.71
C GLY A 152 -15.36 -7.90 1.17
N ARG A 153 -15.84 -9.13 1.08
CA ARG A 153 -15.19 -10.31 1.64
C ARG A 153 -14.52 -11.16 0.58
N ASP A 154 -13.26 -11.52 0.83
CA ASP A 154 -12.55 -12.53 0.04
C ASP A 154 -13.24 -13.90 0.15
N LYS A 155 -13.04 -14.76 -0.86
CA LYS A 155 -13.59 -16.11 -0.85
C LYS A 155 -13.06 -16.90 0.36
N GLY A 156 -13.96 -17.31 1.25
CA GLY A 156 -13.62 -18.06 2.47
C GLY A 156 -13.23 -17.21 3.68
N ALA A 157 -13.14 -15.88 3.55
CA ALA A 157 -12.94 -15.00 4.69
C ALA A 157 -14.20 -14.93 5.58
N ARG A 158 -14.01 -14.63 6.87
CA ARG A 158 -15.09 -14.47 7.85
C ARG A 158 -15.56 -13.03 8.02
N ALA A 159 -14.76 -12.04 7.61
CA ALA A 159 -15.05 -10.61 7.73
C ALA A 159 -14.69 -9.87 6.44
N ASP A 160 -15.36 -8.74 6.21
CA ASP A 160 -15.05 -7.85 5.09
C ASP A 160 -13.68 -7.18 5.25
N ARG A 161 -13.06 -6.83 4.12
CA ARG A 161 -11.85 -6.02 4.07
C ARG A 161 -12.19 -4.56 3.79
N TYR A 162 -11.38 -3.69 4.34
CA TYR A 162 -11.52 -2.25 4.23
C TYR A 162 -10.22 -1.69 3.67
N ASP A 163 -10.32 -0.69 2.81
CA ASP A 163 -9.18 -0.03 2.18
C ASP A 163 -9.32 1.48 2.23
N HIS A 164 -8.24 2.22 2.09
CA HIS A 164 -8.28 3.67 2.03
C HIS A 164 -8.85 4.17 0.68
N THR A 165 -9.32 5.41 0.61
CA THR A 165 -9.85 6.03 -0.63
C THR A 165 -8.83 6.90 -1.38
N LEU A 166 -7.57 6.94 -0.92
CA LEU A 166 -6.51 7.81 -1.46
C LEU A 166 -5.78 7.25 -2.72
N TRP A 167 -6.36 6.28 -3.41
CA TRP A 167 -5.77 5.65 -4.61
C TRP A 167 -5.86 6.56 -5.84
N THR A 168 -4.85 6.49 -6.72
CA THR A 168 -4.92 7.22 -8.00
C THR A 168 -5.92 6.59 -8.95
N GLU A 169 -6.43 7.37 -9.92
CA GLU A 169 -7.36 6.86 -10.95
C GLU A 169 -6.76 5.70 -11.74
N THR A 170 -5.47 5.77 -12.06
CA THR A 170 -4.73 4.70 -12.74
C THR A 170 -4.69 3.41 -11.92
N GLU A 171 -4.42 3.51 -10.62
CA GLU A 171 -4.40 2.36 -9.71
C GLU A 171 -5.80 1.76 -9.54
N ILE A 172 -6.82 2.61 -9.46
CA ILE A 172 -8.23 2.22 -9.49
C ILE A 172 -8.55 1.41 -10.75
N ALA A 173 -8.13 1.88 -11.92
CA ALA A 173 -8.33 1.17 -13.18
C ALA A 173 -7.59 -0.18 -13.24
N LEU A 174 -6.47 -0.33 -12.52
CA LEU A 174 -5.71 -1.57 -12.41
C LEU A 174 -6.25 -2.54 -11.33
N GLY A 175 -7.30 -2.15 -10.60
CA GLY A 175 -8.00 -2.99 -9.61
C GLY A 175 -7.61 -2.72 -8.16
N ASP A 176 -6.65 -1.82 -7.91
CA ASP A 176 -6.37 -1.32 -6.57
C ASP A 176 -7.50 -0.36 -6.13
N GLY A 177 -7.75 -0.18 -4.84
CA GLY A 177 -8.82 0.74 -4.36
C GLY A 177 -10.30 0.47 -4.70
N VAL A 178 -10.64 -0.43 -5.64
CA VAL A 178 -12.04 -0.65 -6.09
C VAL A 178 -12.88 -1.57 -5.20
N ALA A 179 -13.93 -1.05 -4.56
CA ALA A 179 -15.00 -1.88 -4.01
C ALA A 179 -15.75 -2.61 -5.13
N ALA A 180 -15.93 -3.94 -5.01
CA ALA A 180 -16.85 -4.65 -5.88
C ALA A 180 -18.29 -4.23 -5.55
N PRO A 181 -19.13 -3.81 -6.52
CA PRO A 181 -20.56 -3.66 -6.28
C PRO A 181 -21.15 -5.06 -6.10
N ARG A 182 -21.40 -5.48 -4.86
CA ARG A 182 -22.24 -6.65 -4.60
C ARG A 182 -23.70 -6.21 -4.56
N MET A 183 -24.38 -6.30 -5.70
CA MET A 183 -25.81 -6.56 -5.69
C MET A 183 -26.04 -7.85 -4.90
N ALA A 184 -26.75 -7.72 -3.77
CA ALA A 184 -27.15 -8.86 -2.96
C ALA A 184 -28.16 -9.71 -3.74
N VAL A 185 -27.69 -10.76 -4.41
CA VAL A 185 -28.57 -11.89 -4.73
C VAL A 185 -28.50 -12.83 -3.53
N ALA A 186 -29.55 -12.80 -2.73
CA ALA A 186 -29.79 -13.81 -1.71
C ALA A 186 -29.93 -15.18 -2.40
N ALA A 187 -28.94 -16.06 -2.18
CA ALA A 187 -29.06 -17.47 -2.49
C ALA A 187 -29.30 -18.23 -1.18
N PRO A 188 -30.21 -19.22 -1.15
CA PRO A 188 -30.66 -19.87 0.06
C PRO A 188 -29.58 -20.76 0.68
N GLU A 189 -29.59 -20.84 2.01
CA GLU A 189 -28.70 -21.69 2.80
C GLU A 189 -28.81 -23.18 2.42
N PRO A 190 -27.69 -23.92 2.27
CA PRO A 190 -27.73 -25.36 2.24
C PRO A 190 -27.57 -25.94 3.66
N VAL A 191 -28.55 -26.76 4.02
CA VAL A 191 -28.67 -27.57 5.23
C VAL A 191 -27.48 -28.55 5.37
N ALA A 192 -26.98 -28.67 6.60
CA ALA A 192 -25.87 -29.53 7.00
C ALA A 192 -26.23 -31.03 7.09
N ALA A 193 -25.29 -31.91 6.72
CA ALA A 193 -25.15 -33.29 7.22
C ALA A 193 -23.75 -33.87 6.84
N PRO A 194 -23.26 -35.01 7.40
CA PRO A 194 -22.06 -35.06 8.21
C PRO A 194 -20.86 -35.82 7.61
N THR A 195 -19.68 -35.62 8.22
CA THR A 195 -18.39 -36.32 7.99
C THR A 195 -18.39 -37.79 8.39
N PRO A 196 -17.52 -38.61 7.76
CA PRO A 196 -16.85 -39.69 8.47
C PRO A 196 -15.32 -39.58 8.47
N SER A 197 -14.75 -39.77 9.67
CA SER A 197 -13.34 -40.02 9.99
C SER A 197 -12.85 -41.35 9.43
N VAL A 198 -11.58 -41.42 8.97
CA VAL A 198 -10.78 -42.66 8.99
C VAL A 198 -9.29 -42.34 9.28
N SER A 199 -8.74 -43.09 10.22
CA SER A 199 -7.37 -43.06 10.77
C SER A 199 -6.27 -43.57 9.83
N ALA A 200 -5.03 -43.09 10.05
CA ALA A 200 -3.76 -43.66 9.60
C ALA A 200 -3.37 -44.95 10.37
N PRO A 201 -2.45 -45.80 9.85
CA PRO A 201 -1.09 -45.93 10.45
C PRO A 201 0.01 -46.36 9.41
N PRO A 202 1.22 -46.85 9.78
CA PRO A 202 2.47 -46.07 9.90
C PRO A 202 3.63 -46.51 8.94
N ALA A 203 4.74 -45.78 9.05
CA ALA A 203 5.97 -45.82 8.23
C ALA A 203 6.82 -47.12 8.29
N PRO A 204 7.76 -47.28 7.33
CA PRO A 204 9.14 -47.58 7.70
C PRO A 204 10.22 -46.76 6.94
N THR A 205 11.28 -46.39 7.66
CA THR A 205 12.64 -46.02 7.20
C THR A 205 13.58 -47.26 7.26
N PRO A 206 14.86 -47.24 6.82
CA PRO A 206 15.66 -46.21 6.12
C PRO A 206 16.43 -46.77 4.87
N THR A 207 17.16 -45.93 4.13
CA THR A 207 18.58 -46.11 3.72
C THR A 207 19.03 -44.96 2.80
N SER A 208 20.13 -44.29 3.18
CA SER A 208 20.80 -43.21 2.42
C SER A 208 21.52 -43.75 1.18
N PRO A 209 21.78 -42.91 0.15
CA PRO A 209 23.16 -42.45 0.00
C PRO A 209 23.35 -41.00 -0.52
N LYS A 210 24.38 -40.37 0.05
CA LYS A 210 25.43 -39.53 -0.55
C LYS A 210 25.06 -38.26 -1.36
N LEU A 211 25.20 -37.16 -0.62
CA LEU A 211 25.59 -35.80 -0.97
C LEU A 211 26.30 -35.60 -2.33
N ALA A 212 25.70 -34.79 -3.20
CA ALA A 212 26.38 -34.03 -4.25
C ALA A 212 25.86 -32.59 -4.23
N SER A 213 26.70 -31.70 -3.72
CA SER A 213 26.49 -30.26 -3.66
C SER A 213 26.45 -29.67 -5.06
N GLN A 214 25.36 -29.00 -5.44
CA GLN A 214 25.33 -28.12 -6.61
C GLN A 214 24.82 -26.74 -6.18
N HIS A 215 25.77 -25.84 -5.97
CA HIS A 215 25.55 -24.40 -5.94
C HIS A 215 25.10 -23.94 -7.33
N PRO A 216 24.00 -23.18 -7.48
CA PRO A 216 23.84 -22.34 -8.66
C PRO A 216 24.83 -21.18 -8.54
N SER A 217 25.94 -21.27 -9.27
CA SER A 217 26.83 -20.15 -9.52
C SER A 217 26.08 -19.06 -10.28
N HIS A 218 26.02 -17.86 -9.70
CA HIS A 218 25.68 -16.64 -10.42
C HIS A 218 26.66 -16.48 -11.60
N GLY A 219 26.16 -16.69 -12.81
CA GLY A 219 26.83 -16.22 -14.02
C GLY A 219 26.77 -14.68 -14.08
N PRO A 220 27.76 -14.03 -14.70
CA PRO A 220 27.77 -12.58 -14.80
C PRO A 220 26.58 -12.11 -15.65
N VAL A 221 25.79 -11.19 -15.09
CA VAL A 221 24.77 -10.44 -15.83
C VAL A 221 25.49 -9.65 -16.92
N ARG A 222 25.35 -10.07 -18.17
CA ARG A 222 25.83 -9.30 -19.33
C ARG A 222 25.07 -7.97 -19.35
N PRO A 223 25.73 -6.83 -19.63
CA PRO A 223 25.01 -5.59 -19.87
C PRO A 223 24.10 -5.81 -21.08
N ALA A 224 22.79 -5.59 -20.90
CA ALA A 224 21.85 -5.53 -22.01
C ALA A 224 22.39 -4.51 -23.01
N ALA A 225 22.73 -5.00 -24.21
CA ALA A 225 23.34 -4.19 -25.25
C ALA A 225 22.38 -3.04 -25.60
N SER A 226 22.91 -1.82 -25.72
CA SER A 226 22.16 -0.61 -26.07
C SER A 226 21.29 -0.75 -27.34
N GLY A 227 21.55 -1.76 -28.18
CA GLY A 227 20.73 -2.13 -29.33
C GLY A 227 19.36 -2.70 -28.99
N ASP A 228 19.18 -3.37 -27.85
CA ASP A 228 17.88 -3.98 -27.49
C ASP A 228 16.87 -2.90 -27.05
N LEU A 229 17.36 -1.88 -26.34
CA LEU A 229 16.56 -0.72 -25.98
C LEU A 229 16.16 0.12 -27.20
N ALA A 230 17.09 0.34 -28.15
CA ALA A 230 16.79 1.04 -29.39
C ALA A 230 15.71 0.33 -30.23
N GLN A 231 15.77 -1.01 -30.30
CA GLN A 231 14.73 -1.80 -30.94
C GLN A 231 13.39 -1.73 -30.20
N GLN A 232 13.42 -1.66 -28.87
CA GLN A 232 12.22 -1.56 -28.06
C GLN A 232 11.54 -0.19 -28.21
N VAL A 233 12.32 0.89 -28.33
CA VAL A 233 11.82 2.24 -28.65
C VAL A 233 11.17 2.26 -30.03
N GLN A 234 11.83 1.74 -31.07
CA GLN A 234 11.25 1.69 -32.42
C GLN A 234 9.94 0.88 -32.48
N ARG A 235 9.85 -0.22 -31.74
CA ARG A 235 8.61 -1.02 -31.63
C ARG A 235 7.48 -0.23 -30.97
N LEU A 236 7.80 0.58 -29.95
CA LEU A 236 6.80 1.42 -29.27
C LEU A 236 6.35 2.58 -30.15
N GLU A 237 7.27 3.26 -30.83
CA GLU A 237 6.97 4.35 -31.76
C GLU A 237 6.04 3.90 -32.89
N HIS A 238 6.31 2.72 -33.48
CA HIS A 238 5.44 2.14 -34.51
C HIS A 238 4.03 1.83 -33.98
N ARG A 239 3.92 1.28 -32.76
CA ARG A 239 2.62 0.99 -32.13
C ARG A 239 1.84 2.26 -31.81
N VAL A 240 2.51 3.32 -31.38
CA VAL A 240 1.89 4.63 -31.13
C VAL A 240 1.36 5.21 -32.45
N HIS A 241 2.16 5.24 -33.51
CA HIS A 241 1.73 5.71 -34.83
C HIS A 241 0.55 4.91 -35.40
N GLU A 242 0.52 3.59 -35.16
CA GLU A 242 -0.61 2.75 -35.58
C GLU A 242 -1.89 3.08 -34.80
N LEU A 243 -1.78 3.32 -33.49
CA LEU A 243 -2.89 3.70 -32.64
C LEU A 243 -3.41 5.11 -32.96
N GLU A 244 -2.52 6.08 -33.21
CA GLU A 244 -2.87 7.44 -33.63
C GLU A 244 -3.63 7.45 -34.95
N ARG A 245 -3.17 6.66 -35.94
CA ARG A 245 -3.91 6.46 -37.21
C ARG A 245 -5.28 5.83 -36.99
N ARG A 246 -5.41 4.85 -36.10
CA ARG A 246 -6.69 4.20 -35.79
C ARG A 246 -7.66 5.10 -35.03
N LEU A 247 -7.13 6.03 -34.23
CA LEU A 247 -7.90 6.98 -33.42
C LEU A 247 -8.18 8.31 -34.16
N GLY A 248 -7.69 8.47 -35.39
CA GLY A 248 -7.89 9.69 -36.18
C GLY A 248 -7.16 10.92 -35.63
N MET A 249 -6.14 10.72 -34.80
CA MET A 249 -5.34 11.78 -34.21
C MET A 249 -4.17 12.11 -35.16
N HIS A 250 -4.37 13.07 -36.07
CA HIS A 250 -3.28 13.65 -36.84
C HIS A 250 -2.74 14.87 -36.08
N LEU A 251 -1.53 14.78 -35.54
CA LEU A 251 -0.74 15.98 -35.28
C LEU A 251 -0.16 16.48 -36.61
N PRO A 252 -0.25 17.78 -36.92
CA PRO A 252 0.48 18.35 -38.05
C PRO A 252 1.99 18.31 -37.73
N GLU A 253 2.77 17.68 -38.62
CA GLU A 253 4.23 17.79 -38.59
C GLU A 253 4.59 19.27 -38.73
N SER A 254 5.36 19.78 -37.75
CA SER A 254 5.94 21.12 -37.84
C SER A 254 7.26 20.98 -38.61
N ASP A 255 7.31 21.60 -39.79
CA ASP A 255 8.56 21.83 -40.57
C ASP A 255 9.61 22.58 -39.76
#